data_AF-A0A8H7YXC6-F1
#
_entry.id   AF-A0A8H7YXC6-F1
#
_cell.length_a   1.000
_cell.length_b   1.000
_cell.length_c   1.000
_cell.angle_alpha   90.00
_cell.angle_beta   90.00
_cell.angle_gamma   90.00
#
_symmetry.space_group_name_H-M   'P 1'
#
loop_
_entity.id
_entity.type
_entity.pdbx_description
1 polymer ?
#
loop_
_entity_poly.entity_id
_entity_poly.type
_entity_poly.pdbx_seq_one_letter_code
_entity_poly.pdbx_strand_id
1 'polypeptide(L)'
;MQLRNALRSFLTQYLPFRLYSAQQFRNITGSVRRQLVKNSKDELFQYTSGRWIYNEHLRLTERYLEFDIPALQKAIAAASGHSTSDIISFFKLAEGGFNRLFQVTFNDGNRVIARIPYPSTGPEHYGVASEVATLDYLRLHGITTPKVYAWCSTRENPTSLWKN
;
A
#
# COMPACT_ATOMS: atom_id res chain seq x y z
N MET A 1 1.10 41.36 -5.05
CA MET A 1 -0.18 41.67 -4.37
C MET A 1 -0.57 40.41 -3.61
N GLN A 2 0.04 40.13 -2.45
CA GLN A 2 -0.46 40.37 -1.07
C GLN A 2 -1.84 39.71 -0.84
N LEU A 3 -2.11 38.85 0.15
CA LEU A 3 -1.68 38.70 1.56
C LEU A 3 -1.68 37.19 1.92
N ARG A 4 -0.74 36.54 2.63
CA ARG A 4 -0.25 36.66 4.02
C ARG A 4 -1.34 36.84 5.09
N ASN A 5 -1.64 35.78 5.83
CA ASN A 5 -1.98 35.86 7.25
C ASN A 5 -1.14 34.84 8.05
N ALA A 6 -0.27 35.39 8.87
CA ALA A 6 0.48 34.77 9.97
C ALA A 6 -0.06 35.46 11.25
N LEU A 7 -0.23 34.85 12.42
CA LEU A 7 0.75 34.43 13.44
C LEU A 7 -0.08 33.93 14.65
N ARG A 8 0.37 32.97 15.45
CA ARG A 8 1.13 33.13 16.73
C ARG A 8 1.55 31.70 17.13
N SER A 9 2.80 31.27 17.34
CA SER A 9 3.89 31.68 18.25
C SER A 9 3.45 31.62 19.73
N PHE A 10 4.05 30.94 20.71
CA PHE A 10 5.38 30.40 21.06
C PHE A 10 5.15 29.22 22.05
N LEU A 11 5.99 28.19 22.17
CA LEU A 11 7.13 28.13 23.12
C LEU A 11 7.94 26.83 22.93
N THR A 12 9.28 26.97 22.88
CA THR A 12 10.36 26.13 23.47
C THR A 12 10.13 24.61 23.64
N GLN A 13 11.02 23.69 23.27
CA GLN A 13 12.44 23.59 23.66
C GLN A 13 13.12 22.39 22.93
N TYR A 14 14.45 22.39 22.94
CA TYR A 14 15.40 21.51 22.25
C TYR A 14 15.40 20.00 22.62
N LEU A 15 15.64 19.15 21.59
CA LEU A 15 16.32 17.82 21.55
C LEU A 15 15.64 16.56 22.15
N PRO A 16 16.04 15.31 21.77
CA PRO A 16 16.79 14.84 20.60
C PRO A 16 16.03 13.77 19.77
N PHE A 17 16.57 13.47 18.58
CA PHE A 17 16.33 12.20 17.89
C PHE A 17 16.44 11.03 18.87
N ARG A 18 15.39 10.21 18.94
CA ARG A 18 15.42 8.91 19.60
C ARG A 18 15.03 7.85 18.58
N LEU A 19 16.05 7.18 18.05
CA LEU A 19 15.93 5.88 17.40
C LEU A 19 15.38 4.90 18.43
N TYR A 20 14.23 4.29 18.14
CA TYR A 20 13.83 3.04 18.79
C TYR A 20 13.27 2.06 17.76
N SER A 21 13.74 0.84 17.95
CA SER A 21 13.59 -0.35 17.12
C SER A 21 12.15 -0.84 16.99
N ALA A 22 11.91 -1.54 15.89
CA ALA A 22 10.73 -2.32 15.53
C ALA A 22 9.89 -2.81 16.72
N GLN A 23 8.64 -2.36 16.80
CA GLN A 23 7.63 -3.05 17.59
C GLN A 23 7.20 -4.33 16.86
N GLN A 24 7.38 -5.44 17.57
CA GLN A 24 7.15 -6.81 17.14
C GLN A 24 5.75 -7.01 16.56
N PHE A 25 5.70 -7.43 15.29
CA PHE A 25 4.60 -8.24 14.82
C PHE A 25 4.67 -9.59 15.55
N ARG A 26 3.53 -10.07 16.05
CA ARG A 26 3.42 -11.37 16.70
C ARG A 26 4.03 -12.43 15.78
N ASN A 27 5.05 -13.13 16.27
CA ASN A 27 5.61 -14.29 15.61
C ASN A 27 4.52 -15.36 15.51
N ILE A 28 4.02 -15.61 14.30
CA ILE A 28 3.30 -16.85 14.03
C ILE A 28 4.39 -17.91 13.90
N THR A 29 4.61 -18.63 15.01
CA THR A 29 5.48 -19.80 15.09
C THR A 29 4.81 -20.96 14.34
N GLY A 30 4.85 -20.89 13.02
CA GLY A 30 4.64 -22.01 12.13
C GLY A 30 5.87 -22.07 11.23
N SER A 31 6.56 -23.20 11.22
CA SER A 31 7.61 -23.51 10.25
C SER A 31 6.99 -23.60 8.84
N VAL A 32 6.60 -22.45 8.29
CA VAL A 32 6.31 -22.30 6.88
C VAL A 32 7.64 -21.93 6.26
N ARG A 33 8.23 -22.90 5.57
CA ARG A 33 9.30 -22.71 4.59
C ARG A 33 9.04 -21.37 3.89
N ARG A 34 9.89 -20.36 4.13
CA ARG A 34 9.84 -19.06 3.45
C ARG A 34 10.29 -19.28 2.01
N GLN A 35 9.48 -20.02 1.27
CA GLN A 35 9.59 -20.13 -0.17
C GLN A 35 9.31 -18.71 -0.66
N LEU A 36 10.25 -18.13 -1.41
CA LEU A 36 9.95 -16.97 -2.24
C LEU A 36 8.74 -17.36 -3.08
N VAL A 37 7.54 -16.93 -2.67
CA VAL A 37 6.33 -17.16 -3.44
C VAL A 37 6.45 -16.25 -4.64
N LYS A 38 7.09 -16.75 -5.69
CA LYS A 38 7.12 -16.11 -6.98
C LYS A 38 5.78 -16.44 -7.61
N ASN A 39 4.84 -15.52 -7.48
CA ASN A 39 3.55 -15.65 -8.16
C ASN A 39 3.79 -15.73 -9.67
N SER A 40 3.03 -16.60 -10.34
CA SER A 40 2.87 -16.48 -11.79
C SER A 40 2.28 -15.10 -12.12
N LYS A 41 2.49 -14.59 -13.34
CA LYS A 41 1.93 -13.28 -13.74
C LYS A 41 0.41 -13.24 -13.51
N ASP A 42 -0.26 -14.33 -13.83
CA ASP A 42 -1.71 -14.46 -13.71
C ASP A 42 -2.19 -14.40 -12.25
N GLU A 43 -1.45 -14.99 -11.32
CA GLU A 43 -1.75 -14.92 -9.88
C GLU A 43 -1.68 -13.49 -9.31
N LEU A 44 -0.95 -12.57 -9.93
CA LEU A 44 -0.89 -11.17 -9.49
C LEU A 44 -2.22 -10.44 -9.76
N PHE A 45 -2.95 -10.85 -10.79
CA PHE A 45 -4.18 -10.20 -11.24
C PHE A 45 -5.44 -10.87 -10.70
N GLN A 46 -5.40 -12.18 -10.49
CA GLN A 46 -6.54 -12.99 -10.06
C GLN A 46 -6.70 -13.03 -8.55
N TYR A 47 -7.95 -13.21 -8.09
CA TYR A 47 -8.23 -13.60 -6.72
C TYR A 47 -8.00 -15.11 -6.53
N THR A 48 -7.23 -15.48 -5.52
CA THR A 48 -6.73 -16.85 -5.29
C THR A 48 -6.96 -17.37 -3.87
N SER A 49 -7.34 -16.51 -2.92
CA SER A 49 -7.36 -16.85 -1.49
C SER A 49 -8.66 -17.52 -1.02
N GLY A 50 -9.66 -17.67 -1.87
CA GLY A 50 -10.96 -18.22 -1.47
C GLY A 50 -11.87 -18.62 -2.63
N ARG A 51 -13.02 -19.17 -2.25
CA ARG A 51 -14.10 -19.64 -3.12
C ARG A 51 -15.41 -18.97 -2.70
N TRP A 52 -16.35 -18.80 -3.62
CA TRP A 52 -17.70 -18.34 -3.27
C TRP A 52 -18.73 -19.45 -3.42
N ILE A 53 -19.65 -19.52 -2.47
CA ILE A 53 -20.78 -20.47 -2.50
C ILE A 53 -21.76 -20.11 -3.64
N TYR A 54 -21.89 -18.83 -3.97
CA TYR A 54 -22.81 -18.31 -4.98
C TYR A 54 -22.10 -17.36 -5.94
N ASN A 55 -22.43 -17.44 -7.23
CA ASN A 55 -21.91 -16.57 -8.29
C ASN A 55 -20.37 -16.50 -8.38
N GLU A 56 -19.67 -17.61 -8.11
CA GLU A 56 -18.21 -17.66 -8.05
C GLU A 56 -17.52 -17.04 -9.27
N HIS A 57 -17.92 -17.45 -10.47
CA HIS A 57 -17.35 -16.90 -11.70
C HIS A 57 -17.50 -15.37 -11.75
N LEU A 58 -18.69 -14.85 -11.45
CA LEU A 58 -18.94 -13.42 -11.40
C LEU A 58 -18.08 -12.72 -10.34
N ARG A 59 -17.97 -13.28 -9.12
CA ARG A 59 -17.17 -12.72 -8.03
C ARG A 59 -15.68 -12.68 -8.33
N LEU A 60 -15.18 -13.66 -9.10
CA LEU A 60 -13.82 -13.71 -9.62
C LEU A 60 -13.61 -12.66 -10.72
N THR A 61 -14.53 -12.57 -11.70
CA THR A 61 -14.47 -11.58 -12.79
C THR A 61 -14.48 -10.15 -12.26
N GLU A 62 -15.36 -9.84 -11.31
CA GLU A 62 -15.44 -8.53 -10.63
C GLU A 62 -14.15 -8.13 -9.90
N ARG A 63 -13.36 -9.12 -9.51
CA ARG A 63 -12.09 -8.95 -8.80
C ARG A 63 -10.88 -9.11 -9.70
N TYR A 64 -11.06 -9.43 -10.97
CA TYR A 64 -9.95 -9.43 -11.91
C TYR A 64 -9.57 -7.99 -12.25
N LEU A 65 -8.28 -7.67 -12.19
CA LEU A 65 -7.76 -6.39 -12.65
C LEU A 65 -6.32 -6.59 -13.09
N GLU A 66 -6.09 -6.46 -14.39
CA GLU A 66 -4.75 -6.35 -14.94
C GLU A 66 -4.24 -4.91 -14.77
N PHE A 67 -2.96 -4.79 -14.42
CA PHE A 67 -2.29 -3.50 -14.26
C PHE A 67 -0.83 -3.62 -14.71
N ASP A 68 -0.22 -2.48 -15.03
CA ASP A 68 1.18 -2.39 -15.42
C ASP A 68 2.09 -2.54 -14.18
N ILE A 69 2.72 -3.72 -14.07
CA ILE A 69 3.64 -4.05 -12.96
C ILE A 69 4.87 -3.13 -12.96
N PRO A 70 5.60 -2.91 -14.07
CA PRO A 70 6.67 -1.90 -14.12
C PRO A 70 6.24 -0.51 -13.67
N ALA A 71 5.08 -0.01 -14.12
CA ALA A 71 4.57 1.29 -13.71
C ALA A 71 4.27 1.33 -12.20
N LEU A 72 3.73 0.25 -11.64
CA LEU A 72 3.49 0.13 -10.20
C LEU A 72 4.80 0.13 -9.40
N GLN A 73 5.79 -0.64 -9.84
CA GLN A 73 7.11 -0.67 -9.24
C GLN A 73 7.77 0.70 -9.26
N LYS A 74 7.65 1.44 -10.37
CA LYS A 74 8.13 2.82 -10.50
C LYS A 74 7.44 3.77 -9.53
N ALA A 75 6.12 3.69 -9.41
CA ALA A 75 5.36 4.52 -8.46
C ALA A 75 5.76 4.23 -7.01
N ILE A 76 5.94 2.96 -6.65
CA ILE A 76 6.37 2.54 -5.30
C ILE A 76 7.78 3.03 -4.98
N ALA A 77 8.72 2.85 -5.92
CA ALA A 77 10.09 3.31 -5.77
C ALA A 77 10.14 4.83 -5.58
N ALA A 78 9.47 5.58 -6.46
CA ALA A 78 9.40 7.04 -6.36
C ALA A 78 8.78 7.52 -5.03
N ALA A 79 7.65 6.94 -4.61
CA ALA A 79 6.98 7.31 -3.37
C ALA A 79 7.79 7.00 -2.10
N SER A 80 8.62 5.96 -2.15
CA SER A 80 9.46 5.54 -1.02
C SER A 80 10.88 6.12 -1.05
N GLY A 81 11.25 6.87 -2.08
CA GLY A 81 12.58 7.48 -2.22
C GLY A 81 13.67 6.53 -2.70
N HIS A 82 13.31 5.45 -3.40
CA HIS A 82 14.25 4.46 -3.94
C HIS A 82 14.29 4.49 -5.48
N SER A 83 15.30 3.85 -6.08
CA SER A 83 15.31 3.55 -7.50
C SER A 83 14.55 2.25 -7.79
N THR A 84 13.96 2.12 -8.98
CA THR A 84 13.40 0.84 -9.44
C THR A 84 14.44 -0.26 -9.56
N SER A 85 15.71 0.10 -9.82
CA SER A 85 16.83 -0.84 -9.86
C SER A 85 17.14 -1.48 -8.51
N ASP A 86 16.68 -0.87 -7.41
CA ASP A 86 16.94 -1.35 -6.05
C ASP A 86 15.94 -2.42 -5.61
N ILE A 87 14.91 -2.69 -6.41
CA ILE A 87 13.88 -3.69 -6.10
C ILE A 87 14.46 -5.09 -6.25
N ILE A 88 14.54 -5.83 -5.14
CA ILE A 88 15.01 -7.23 -5.13
C ILE A 88 13.88 -8.25 -5.15
N SER A 89 12.66 -7.86 -4.77
CA SER A 89 11.49 -8.74 -4.84
C SER A 89 10.19 -7.95 -4.96
N PHE A 90 9.25 -8.54 -5.70
CA PHE A 90 7.88 -8.07 -5.86
C PHE A 90 6.96 -9.28 -5.92
N PHE A 91 5.96 -9.36 -5.04
CA PHE A 91 4.99 -10.46 -5.03
C PHE A 91 3.66 -10.03 -4.39
N LYS A 92 2.60 -10.81 -4.64
CA LYS A 92 1.30 -10.62 -3.99
C LYS A 92 1.39 -11.16 -2.56
N LEU A 93 1.42 -10.26 -1.58
CA LEU A 93 1.57 -10.60 -0.17
C LEU A 93 0.31 -11.22 0.41
N ALA A 94 -0.83 -10.61 0.11
CA ALA A 94 -2.13 -11.02 0.61
C ALA A 94 -3.24 -10.38 -0.23
N GLU A 95 -4.45 -10.88 -0.09
CA GLU A 95 -5.64 -10.29 -0.67
C GLU A 95 -6.84 -10.56 0.24
N GLY A 96 -7.85 -9.69 0.18
CA GLY A 96 -9.07 -9.79 0.97
C GLY A 96 -10.31 -9.58 0.11
N GLY A 97 -11.43 -9.23 0.74
CA GLY A 97 -12.68 -8.97 0.02
C GLY A 97 -12.65 -7.71 -0.85
N PHE A 98 -11.78 -6.75 -0.50
CA PHE A 98 -11.79 -5.38 -1.02
C PHE A 98 -10.50 -4.95 -1.72
N ASN A 99 -9.35 -5.56 -1.40
CA ASN A 99 -8.05 -5.11 -1.91
C ASN A 99 -7.08 -6.28 -2.11
N ARG A 100 -6.09 -6.06 -2.98
CA ARG A 100 -4.83 -6.82 -3.07
C ARG A 100 -3.68 -6.04 -2.44
N LEU A 101 -2.79 -6.76 -1.79
CA LEU A 101 -1.57 -6.23 -1.17
C LEU A 101 -0.36 -6.82 -1.87
N PHE A 102 0.51 -5.95 -2.36
CA PHE A 102 1.80 -6.30 -2.95
C PHE A 102 2.91 -5.85 -2.02
N GLN A 103 3.89 -6.72 -1.82
CA GLN A 103 5.09 -6.34 -1.09
C GLN A 103 6.24 -6.13 -2.07
N VAL A 104 6.93 -5.02 -1.86
CA VAL A 104 8.22 -4.70 -2.51
C VAL A 104 9.30 -4.72 -1.44
N THR A 105 10.39 -5.42 -1.70
CA THR A 105 11.59 -5.36 -0.86
C THR A 105 12.70 -4.71 -1.68
N PHE A 106 13.38 -3.73 -1.09
CA PHE A 106 14.54 -3.04 -1.66
C PHE A 106 15.85 -3.68 -1.16
N ASN A 107 16.96 -3.39 -1.85
CA ASN A 107 18.30 -3.91 -1.55
C ASN A 107 18.85 -3.46 -0.18
N ASP A 108 18.37 -2.34 0.36
CA ASP A 108 18.69 -1.82 1.69
C ASP A 108 17.88 -2.51 2.82
N GLY A 109 17.03 -3.46 2.46
CA GLY A 109 16.17 -4.20 3.38
C GLY A 109 14.83 -3.54 3.69
N ASN A 110 14.56 -2.32 3.16
CA ASN A 110 13.27 -1.68 3.33
C ASN A 110 12.16 -2.46 2.60
N ARG A 111 11.00 -2.54 3.26
CA ARG A 111 9.81 -3.24 2.74
C ARG A 111 8.64 -2.27 2.65
N VAL A 112 8.06 -2.16 1.47
CA VAL A 112 6.89 -1.31 1.20
C VAL A 112 5.73 -2.19 0.78
N ILE A 113 4.55 -1.87 1.30
CA ILE A 113 3.30 -2.52 0.93
C ILE A 113 2.52 -1.56 0.04
N ALA A 114 2.22 -1.99 -1.17
CA ALA A 114 1.28 -1.32 -2.06
C ALA A 114 -0.07 -2.01 -1.99
N ARG A 115 -1.14 -1.22 -1.98
CA ARG A 115 -2.50 -1.72 -1.95
C ARG A 115 -3.25 -1.28 -3.19
N ILE A 116 -3.92 -2.22 -3.83
CA ILE A 116 -4.75 -1.99 -5.02
C ILE A 116 -6.18 -2.45 -4.72
N PRO A 117 -7.18 -1.56 -4.74
CA PRO A 117 -8.58 -1.93 -4.57
C PRO A 117 -9.09 -2.72 -5.78
N TYR A 118 -10.09 -3.57 -5.56
CA TYR A 118 -10.79 -4.23 -6.67
C TYR A 118 -11.72 -3.24 -7.40
N PRO A 119 -12.00 -3.45 -8.70
CA PRO A 119 -12.96 -2.62 -9.43
C PRO A 119 -14.37 -2.63 -8.82
N SER A 120 -14.76 -3.74 -8.19
CA SER A 120 -16.06 -3.94 -7.57
C SER A 120 -16.21 -3.32 -6.18
N THR A 121 -15.17 -2.71 -5.63
CA THR A 121 -15.20 -2.11 -4.29
C THR A 121 -15.99 -0.80 -4.35
N GLY A 122 -16.90 -0.59 -3.38
CA GLY A 122 -17.72 0.63 -3.24
C GLY A 122 -16.88 1.92 -3.18
N PRO A 123 -17.55 3.10 -3.17
CA PRO A 123 -17.10 4.30 -3.87
C PRO A 123 -15.59 4.54 -3.77
N GLU A 124 -14.94 4.36 -4.91
CA GLU A 124 -13.48 4.29 -5.08
C GLU A 124 -12.72 5.42 -4.41
N HIS A 125 -13.29 6.63 -4.45
CA HIS A 125 -12.70 7.81 -3.86
C HIS A 125 -12.71 7.78 -2.33
N TYR A 126 -13.88 7.53 -1.74
CA TYR A 126 -14.06 7.66 -0.29
C TYR A 126 -13.37 6.55 0.49
N GLY A 127 -13.21 5.36 -0.09
CA GLY A 127 -12.52 4.25 0.58
C GLY A 127 -11.08 4.61 0.95
N VAL A 128 -10.26 4.97 -0.05
CA VAL A 128 -8.86 5.31 0.19
C VAL A 128 -8.74 6.60 1.00
N ALA A 129 -9.52 7.64 0.65
CA ALA A 129 -9.44 8.93 1.33
C ALA A 129 -9.79 8.85 2.82
N SER A 130 -10.88 8.15 3.17
CA SER A 130 -11.33 8.03 4.57
C SER A 130 -10.33 7.24 5.42
N GLU A 131 -9.72 6.21 4.85
CA GLU A 131 -8.70 5.44 5.57
C GLU A 131 -7.43 6.24 5.80
N VAL A 132 -6.93 6.98 4.80
CA VAL A 132 -5.75 7.85 4.97
C VAL A 132 -6.04 8.93 6.02
N ALA A 133 -7.21 9.59 5.92
CA ALA A 133 -7.64 10.58 6.91
C ALA A 133 -7.71 9.98 8.32
N THR A 134 -8.16 8.74 8.46
CA THR A 134 -8.21 8.04 9.75
C THR A 134 -6.81 7.73 10.27
N LEU A 135 -5.90 7.24 9.42
CA LEU A 135 -4.51 6.96 9.81
C LEU A 135 -3.77 8.21 10.28
N ASP A 136 -4.01 9.33 9.61
CA ASP A 136 -3.45 10.63 9.98
C ASP A 136 -4.09 11.17 11.26
N TYR A 137 -5.40 11.08 11.41
CA TYR A 137 -6.10 11.45 12.65
C TYR A 137 -5.56 10.67 13.84
N LEU A 138 -5.42 9.35 13.74
CA LEU A 138 -4.87 8.51 14.80
C LEU A 138 -3.43 8.89 15.13
N ARG A 139 -2.60 9.19 14.12
CA ARG A 139 -1.22 9.65 14.32
C ARG A 139 -1.15 10.97 15.08
N LEU A 140 -2.05 11.92 14.78
CA LEU A 140 -2.16 13.19 15.52
C LEU A 140 -2.50 12.98 17.00
N HIS A 141 -3.16 11.86 17.33
CA HIS A 141 -3.51 11.48 18.70
C HIS A 141 -2.47 10.56 19.36
N GLY A 142 -1.25 10.48 18.81
CA GLY A 142 -0.16 9.71 19.39
C GLY A 142 -0.29 8.19 19.21
N ILE A 143 -1.24 7.73 18.40
CA ILE A 143 -1.39 6.31 18.07
C ILE A 143 -0.45 5.97 16.91
N THR A 144 0.41 4.98 17.11
CA THR A 144 1.32 4.50 16.07
C THR A 144 0.53 3.89 14.92
N THR A 145 0.49 4.58 13.78
CA THR A 145 -0.13 4.09 12.54
C THR A 145 0.91 3.87 11.44
N PRO A 146 0.66 2.95 10.49
CA PRO A 146 1.51 2.78 9.31
C PRO A 146 1.75 4.09 8.56
N LYS A 147 2.99 4.30 8.10
CA LYS A 147 3.34 5.47 7.27
C LYS A 147 2.76 5.31 5.87
N VAL A 148 1.99 6.29 5.43
CA VAL A 148 1.51 6.38 4.04
C VAL A 148 2.54 7.16 3.24
N TYR A 149 3.15 6.51 2.23
CA TYR A 149 4.14 7.16 1.36
C TYR A 149 3.47 7.99 0.26
N ALA A 150 2.45 7.41 -0.37
CA ALA A 150 1.63 8.05 -1.38
C ALA A 150 0.25 7.37 -1.40
N TRP A 151 -0.75 8.10 -1.87
CA TRP A 151 -2.09 7.57 -2.10
C TRP A 151 -2.76 8.31 -3.26
N CYS A 152 -3.67 7.63 -3.95
CA CYS A 152 -4.55 8.20 -4.95
C CYS A 152 -5.95 7.64 -4.73
N SER A 153 -6.97 8.47 -4.86
CA SER A 153 -8.38 8.11 -4.68
C SER A 153 -9.14 8.07 -6.00
N THR A 154 -8.48 8.36 -7.11
CA THR A 154 -9.06 8.30 -8.46
C THR A 154 -8.27 7.31 -9.32
N ARG A 155 -8.94 6.73 -10.33
CA ARG A 155 -8.25 5.95 -11.37
C ARG A 155 -7.36 6.81 -12.26
N GLU A 156 -7.59 8.11 -12.26
CA GLU A 156 -6.82 9.13 -12.97
C GLU A 156 -5.49 9.41 -12.24
N ASN A 157 -4.70 8.37 -11.99
CA ASN A 157 -3.35 8.53 -11.47
C ASN A 157 -2.41 8.86 -12.67
N PRO A 158 -1.54 9.89 -12.61
CA PRO A 158 -0.71 10.33 -13.75
C PRO A 158 0.31 9.29 -14.25
N THR A 159 0.55 8.25 -13.48
CA THR A 159 1.32 7.08 -13.90
C THR A 159 0.31 6.08 -14.46
N SER A 160 0.30 5.86 -15.77
CA SER A 160 -0.56 4.91 -16.50
C SER A 160 -0.40 3.48 -15.98
N LEU A 161 -1.03 3.17 -14.83
CA LEU A 161 -1.01 1.87 -14.16
C LEU A 161 -2.02 0.91 -14.78
N TRP A 162 -2.98 1.41 -15.54
CA TRP A 162 -4.07 0.62 -16.12
C TRP A 162 -3.76 0.30 -17.58
N LYS A 163 -3.89 -0.97 -17.96
CA LYS A 163 -3.95 -1.35 -19.37
C LYS A 163 -5.39 -1.24 -19.86
N ASN A 164 -5.57 -0.62 -21.01
CA ASN A 164 -6.84 -0.57 -21.74
C ASN A 164 -7.20 -1.96 -22.29
#